data_AF-A0A158RD03-F1
#
_entry.id   AF-A0A158RD03-F1
#
_cell.length_a   1.000
_cell.length_b   1.000
_cell.length_c   1.000
_cell.angle_alpha   90.00
_cell.angle_beta   90.00
_cell.angle_gamma   90.00
#
_symmetry.space_group_name_H-M   'P 1'
#
loop_
_entity.id
_entity.type
_entity.pdbx_description
1 polymer ?
#
loop_
_entity_poly.entity_id
_entity_poly.type
_entity_poly.pdbx_seq_one_letter_code
_entity_poly.pdbx_strand_id
1 'polypeptide(L)'
;MIKHFKLIICIAVSFCTRQPFFTYWVTTVQVLVMIISLCTYGVGPWGFGLSEETADVLHTTVTLKRDSIYVQQNIWLGPKFADLIHLGAKFTPCMREDPRIFAQINADRKEENETGCCIYNDGTGCFQTGHRTCPVSTLTRWNDKNPGPDKRLSGAVCGQDPRYCEDPVSVKPYEWPDDITQWPICKQRTSLVPENEKHMQCEITGRPCCIQLHGQCRITTRDYCDFVNGYFHENATLCSQVISCLSEICGMLPFLRRDQPDQWYRLFIPLFLHAGSIFYMRDLEKLLGWARIALLYMMSGIGGYLASAIFVPYRPEVGPAGSNLLERPWHAIMQLSIFTLSLFSIGTLPWIDNWAHLFGFIFGILISLGDLFLSDSIIFIFSLLLIDTCHEGLIFQTAKRRNRAKRLLIVITSLSIAFGLLFVLLAVFYSSAGLDCPYCEYFNCIPYTYHFCDNQGLRLKTWLPI
;
A
#
# COMPACT_ATOMS: atom_id res chain seq x y z
N MET A 1 37.17 34.94 13.24
CA MET A 1 36.69 34.39 14.54
C MET A 1 35.28 34.86 14.93
N ILE A 2 34.97 36.16 14.93
CA ILE A 2 33.67 36.70 15.42
C ILE A 2 32.45 36.24 14.57
N LYS A 3 32.60 36.03 13.25
CA LYS A 3 31.51 35.52 12.39
C LYS A 3 31.15 34.05 12.68
N HIS A 4 32.12 33.20 13.01
CA HIS A 4 31.85 31.80 13.40
C HIS A 4 31.20 31.70 14.78
N PHE A 5 31.56 32.59 15.70
CA PHE A 5 30.95 32.64 17.03
C PHE A 5 29.47 33.08 16.98
N LYS A 6 29.14 34.06 16.12
CA LYS A 6 27.74 34.44 15.84
C LYS A 6 26.94 33.29 15.22
N LEU A 7 27.54 32.48 14.33
CA LEU A 7 26.87 31.33 13.73
C LEU A 7 26.57 30.24 14.76
N ILE A 8 27.51 29.94 15.65
CA ILE A 8 27.33 28.95 16.73
C ILE A 8 26.28 29.43 17.75
N ILE A 9 26.29 30.73 18.10
CA ILE A 9 25.25 31.34 18.93
C ILE A 9 23.89 31.32 18.21
N CYS A 10 23.84 31.58 16.89
CA CYS A 10 22.59 31.53 16.14
C CYS A 10 22.03 30.11 16.05
N ILE A 11 22.89 29.09 15.91
CA ILE A 11 22.51 27.67 15.95
C ILE A 11 22.00 27.30 17.36
N ALA A 12 22.67 27.76 18.42
CA ALA A 12 22.24 27.53 19.80
C ALA A 12 20.94 28.29 20.17
N VAL A 13 20.72 29.48 19.62
CA VAL A 13 19.49 30.28 19.77
C VAL A 13 18.35 29.72 18.93
N SER A 14 18.63 29.12 17.76
CA SER A 14 17.63 28.41 16.95
C SER A 14 17.14 27.12 17.63
N PHE A 15 17.94 26.54 18.53
CA PHE A 15 17.50 25.50 19.47
C PHE A 15 16.60 26.06 20.60
N CYS A 16 16.62 27.38 20.83
CA CYS A 16 15.88 28.07 21.90
C CYS A 16 14.56 28.70 21.41
N THR A 17 14.38 28.88 20.10
CA THR A 17 13.13 29.37 19.51
C THR A 17 12.05 28.29 19.56
N ARG A 18 11.15 28.39 20.53
CA ARG A 18 9.94 27.54 20.74
C ARG A 18 8.85 27.77 19.68
N GLN A 19 9.23 27.98 18.43
CA GLN A 19 8.29 28.12 17.32
C GLN A 19 7.99 26.73 16.74
N PRO A 20 6.71 26.39 16.51
CA PRO A 20 6.32 25.06 16.09
C PRO A 20 6.50 24.84 14.57
N PHE A 21 7.74 24.93 14.09
CA PHE A 21 8.08 24.82 12.67
C PHE A 21 7.73 23.46 12.06
N PHE A 22 8.02 22.36 12.76
CA PHE A 22 7.77 21.01 12.26
C PHE A 22 6.27 20.76 12.16
N THR A 23 5.49 21.13 13.17
CA THR A 23 4.03 20.98 13.16
C THR A 23 3.42 21.78 12.01
N TYR A 24 3.81 23.04 11.81
CA TYR A 24 3.31 23.82 10.67
C TYR A 24 3.70 23.22 9.32
N TRP A 25 4.93 22.75 9.19
CA TRP A 25 5.40 22.13 7.95
C TRP A 25 4.63 20.85 7.65
N VAL A 26 4.55 19.91 8.60
CA VAL A 26 3.88 18.61 8.37
C VAL A 26 2.40 18.79 8.10
N THR A 27 1.71 19.65 8.87
CA THR A 27 0.29 19.94 8.64
C THR A 27 0.05 20.60 7.29
N THR A 28 0.92 21.51 6.85
CA THR A 28 0.84 22.12 5.52
C THR A 28 1.00 21.06 4.42
N VAL A 29 1.99 20.17 4.54
CA VAL A 29 2.19 19.07 3.59
C VAL A 29 0.96 18.17 3.55
N GLN A 30 0.44 17.76 4.70
CA GLN A 30 -0.75 16.91 4.80
C GLN A 30 -1.99 17.55 4.17
N VAL A 31 -2.23 18.84 4.43
CA VAL A 31 -3.34 19.61 3.83
C VAL A 31 -3.19 19.67 2.32
N LEU A 32 -2.00 19.99 1.82
CA LEU A 32 -1.74 20.09 0.39
C LEU A 32 -1.94 18.74 -0.31
N VAL A 33 -1.39 17.66 0.25
CA VAL A 33 -1.53 16.32 -0.31
C VAL A 33 -2.99 15.87 -0.29
N MET A 34 -3.74 16.18 0.77
CA MET A 34 -5.17 15.90 0.84
C MET A 34 -5.98 16.69 -0.21
N ILE A 35 -5.67 17.98 -0.42
CA ILE A 35 -6.35 18.77 -1.45
C ILE A 35 -6.04 18.20 -2.83
N ILE A 36 -4.77 17.90 -3.11
CA ILE A 36 -4.35 17.33 -4.40
C ILE A 36 -5.04 15.98 -4.62
N SER A 37 -5.07 15.10 -3.63
CA SER A 37 -5.69 13.78 -3.77
C SER A 37 -7.19 13.87 -4.04
N LEU A 38 -7.89 14.78 -3.36
CA LEU A 38 -9.32 15.02 -3.60
C LEU A 38 -9.57 15.65 -4.98
N CYS A 39 -8.69 16.52 -5.45
CA CYS A 39 -8.80 17.10 -6.79
C CYS A 39 -8.52 16.09 -7.91
N THR A 40 -7.65 15.09 -7.69
CA THR A 40 -7.28 14.12 -8.73
C THR A 40 -8.15 12.86 -8.73
N TYR A 41 -8.52 12.34 -7.56
CA TYR A 41 -9.25 11.07 -7.42
C TYR A 41 -10.73 11.26 -7.01
N GLY A 42 -11.11 12.46 -6.57
CA GLY A 42 -12.46 12.74 -6.08
C GLY A 42 -12.70 12.27 -4.65
N VAL A 43 -13.95 12.40 -4.21
CA VAL A 43 -14.41 12.03 -2.86
C VAL A 43 -15.14 10.69 -2.95
N GLY A 44 -14.77 9.73 -2.10
CA GLY A 44 -15.49 8.46 -1.98
C GLY A 44 -16.89 8.63 -1.37
N PRO A 45 -17.77 7.61 -1.48
CA PRO A 45 -19.12 7.70 -0.91
C PRO A 45 -19.04 7.87 0.61
N TRP A 46 -19.77 8.85 1.14
CA TRP A 46 -19.77 9.18 2.56
C TRP A 46 -20.79 8.36 3.35
N GLY A 47 -20.38 7.77 4.46
CA GLY A 47 -21.27 7.02 5.35
C GLY A 47 -20.57 5.88 6.11
N PHE A 48 -21.38 5.08 6.79
CA PHE A 48 -20.95 3.90 7.55
C PHE A 48 -21.44 2.63 6.83
N GLY A 49 -20.52 1.91 6.19
CA GLY A 49 -20.81 0.60 5.57
C GLY A 49 -20.46 0.54 4.09
N LEU A 50 -21.24 -0.22 3.33
CA LEU A 50 -21.06 -0.42 1.90
C LEU A 50 -22.08 0.40 1.11
N SER A 51 -21.62 1.03 0.04
CA SER A 51 -22.45 1.61 -1.01
C SER A 51 -22.53 0.62 -2.18
N GLU A 52 -23.73 0.26 -2.60
CA GLU A 52 -23.95 -0.56 -3.80
C GLU A 52 -24.08 0.36 -5.02
N GLU A 53 -23.23 0.16 -6.02
CA GLU A 53 -23.35 0.80 -7.33
C GLU A 53 -23.82 -0.26 -8.33
N THR A 54 -24.86 0.06 -9.12
CA THR A 54 -25.41 -0.87 -10.13
C THR A 54 -25.39 -0.22 -11.50
N ALA A 55 -25.01 -0.98 -12.53
CA ALA A 55 -25.09 -0.56 -13.92
C ALA A 55 -25.40 -1.75 -14.83
N ASP A 56 -25.96 -1.45 -16.00
CA ASP A 56 -26.11 -2.43 -17.08
C ASP A 56 -24.82 -2.39 -17.92
N VAL A 57 -24.08 -3.50 -17.91
CA VAL A 57 -22.71 -3.59 -18.42
C VAL A 57 -22.64 -4.63 -19.53
N LEU A 58 -21.92 -4.32 -20.61
CA LEU A 58 -21.70 -5.26 -21.70
C LEU A 58 -20.64 -6.28 -21.31
N HIS A 59 -21.00 -7.57 -21.29
CA HIS A 59 -20.05 -8.64 -21.01
C HIS A 59 -19.35 -9.16 -22.26
N THR A 60 -18.29 -9.95 -22.06
CA THR A 60 -17.60 -10.67 -23.13
C THR A 60 -18.54 -11.53 -23.97
N THR A 61 -19.64 -12.03 -23.38
CA THR A 61 -20.74 -12.77 -24.03
C THR A 61 -21.62 -11.94 -24.96
N VAL A 62 -21.30 -10.67 -25.21
CA VAL A 62 -22.09 -9.71 -26.03
C VAL A 62 -23.53 -9.54 -25.50
N THR A 63 -23.70 -9.75 -24.19
CA THR A 63 -24.99 -9.56 -23.51
C THR A 63 -24.83 -8.48 -22.46
N LEU A 64 -25.74 -7.50 -22.46
CA LEU A 64 -25.89 -6.57 -21.34
C LEU A 64 -26.39 -7.36 -20.12
N LYS A 65 -25.66 -7.31 -19.01
CA LYS A 65 -26.11 -7.83 -17.73
C LYS A 65 -26.05 -6.72 -16.70
N ARG A 66 -26.98 -6.79 -15.74
CA ARG A 66 -27.02 -5.85 -14.63
C ARG A 66 -26.10 -6.34 -13.53
N ASP A 67 -25.00 -5.63 -13.33
CA ASP A 67 -24.02 -5.95 -12.32
C ASP A 67 -24.06 -4.94 -11.17
N SER A 68 -23.62 -5.41 -9.99
CA SER A 68 -23.47 -4.56 -8.82
C SER A 68 -22.14 -4.74 -8.12
N ILE A 69 -21.54 -3.61 -7.73
CA ILE A 69 -20.29 -3.54 -6.97
C ILE A 69 -20.55 -2.93 -5.60
N TYR A 70 -19.85 -3.44 -4.60
CA TYR A 70 -19.88 -2.89 -3.24
C TYR A 70 -18.62 -2.08 -2.98
N VAL A 71 -18.78 -0.77 -2.75
CA VAL A 71 -17.70 0.16 -2.42
C VAL A 71 -17.81 0.53 -0.94
N GLN A 72 -16.70 0.42 -0.20
CA GLN A 72 -16.66 0.84 1.20
C GLN A 72 -16.75 2.36 1.33
N GLN A 73 -17.63 2.83 2.21
CA GLN A 73 -17.83 4.25 2.47
C GLN A 73 -16.72 4.81 3.36
N ASN A 74 -16.35 6.07 3.10
CA ASN A 74 -15.35 6.80 3.87
C ASN A 74 -16.03 7.79 4.82
N ILE A 75 -15.89 7.56 6.13
CA ILE A 75 -16.47 8.40 7.17
C ILE A 75 -15.80 9.77 7.26
N TRP A 76 -14.54 9.87 6.83
CA TRP A 76 -13.68 11.05 7.01
C TRP A 76 -13.70 12.02 5.83
N LEU A 77 -14.59 11.83 4.84
CA LEU A 77 -14.67 12.66 3.63
C LEU A 77 -13.32 12.70 2.87
N GLY A 78 -12.88 11.52 2.42
CA GLY A 78 -11.62 11.33 1.69
C GLY A 78 -11.78 10.44 0.44
N PRO A 79 -10.67 10.11 -0.26
CA PRO A 79 -10.68 9.22 -1.42
C PRO A 79 -11.13 7.79 -1.09
N LYS A 80 -11.33 6.95 -2.12
CA LYS A 80 -11.63 5.52 -1.95
C LYS A 80 -10.36 4.78 -1.50
N PHE A 81 -10.53 3.58 -0.96
CA PHE A 81 -9.40 2.76 -0.49
C PHE A 81 -8.38 2.41 -1.58
N ALA A 82 -8.84 2.12 -2.80
CA ALA A 82 -7.97 1.84 -3.95
C ALA A 82 -7.08 3.05 -4.28
N ASP A 83 -7.65 4.25 -4.26
CA ASP A 83 -6.93 5.51 -4.53
C ASP A 83 -5.87 5.79 -3.46
N LEU A 84 -6.17 5.49 -2.19
CA LEU A 84 -5.19 5.63 -1.11
C LEU A 84 -4.00 4.67 -1.28
N ILE A 85 -4.24 3.44 -1.72
CA ILE A 85 -3.16 2.50 -2.05
C ILE A 85 -2.32 3.06 -3.19
N HIS A 86 -2.98 3.56 -4.24
CA HIS A 86 -2.29 4.17 -5.38
C HIS A 86 -1.44 5.40 -5.00
N LEU A 87 -1.86 6.15 -3.96
CA LEU A 87 -1.16 7.30 -3.40
C LEU A 87 -0.01 6.94 -2.43
N GLY A 88 0.24 5.66 -2.19
CA GLY A 88 1.33 5.20 -1.33
C GLY A 88 0.94 4.91 0.12
N ALA A 89 -0.35 4.66 0.41
CA ALA A 89 -0.79 4.15 1.70
C ALA A 89 -0.09 2.84 2.08
N LYS A 90 -0.04 2.55 3.38
CA LYS A 90 0.57 1.31 3.89
C LYS A 90 -0.21 0.12 3.34
N PHE A 91 0.42 -0.71 2.52
CA PHE A 91 -0.19 -1.93 1.98
C PHE A 91 0.89 -2.97 1.76
N THR A 92 0.86 -4.06 2.53
CA THR A 92 1.96 -5.03 2.60
C THR A 92 2.24 -5.74 1.28
N PRO A 93 1.23 -6.14 0.47
CA PRO A 93 1.48 -6.75 -0.83
C PRO A 93 2.33 -5.89 -1.78
N CYS A 94 2.32 -4.56 -1.66
CA CYS A 94 3.17 -3.67 -2.46
C CYS A 94 4.63 -3.58 -1.97
N MET A 95 4.89 -3.98 -0.71
CA MET A 95 6.21 -3.85 -0.08
C MET A 95 7.02 -5.15 -0.11
N ARG A 96 6.34 -6.31 -0.17
CA ARG A 96 6.95 -7.64 -0.22
C ARG A 96 6.02 -8.66 -0.86
N GLU A 97 6.57 -9.75 -1.36
CA GLU A 97 5.80 -10.85 -1.93
C GLU A 97 4.89 -11.48 -0.86
N ASP A 98 3.60 -11.57 -1.17
CA ASP A 98 2.60 -12.22 -0.32
C ASP A 98 2.34 -13.65 -0.84
N PRO A 99 2.61 -14.70 -0.03
CA PRO A 99 2.44 -16.09 -0.47
C PRO A 99 1.02 -16.42 -0.94
N ARG A 100 -0.02 -15.80 -0.37
CA ARG A 100 -1.43 -16.09 -0.72
C ARG A 100 -1.79 -15.47 -2.07
N ILE A 101 -1.39 -14.23 -2.29
CA ILE A 101 -1.61 -13.53 -3.56
C ILE A 101 -0.81 -14.21 -4.68
N PHE A 102 0.46 -14.53 -4.46
CA PHE A 102 1.28 -15.21 -5.47
C PHE A 102 0.82 -16.66 -5.72
N ALA A 103 0.28 -17.35 -4.72
CA ALA A 103 -0.35 -18.66 -4.94
C ALA A 103 -1.57 -18.53 -5.87
N GLN A 104 -2.42 -17.51 -5.68
CA GLN A 104 -3.54 -17.24 -6.56
C GLN A 104 -3.08 -16.86 -7.97
N ILE A 105 -2.11 -15.95 -8.12
CA ILE A 105 -1.56 -15.55 -9.42
C ILE A 105 -1.01 -16.77 -10.17
N ASN A 106 -0.30 -17.66 -9.47
CA ASN A 106 0.23 -18.88 -10.08
C ASN A 106 -0.86 -19.90 -10.44
N ALA A 107 -1.99 -19.93 -9.71
CA ALA A 107 -3.15 -20.72 -10.09
C ALA A 107 -3.83 -20.14 -11.33
N ASP A 108 -4.03 -18.82 -11.39
CA ASP A 108 -4.63 -18.13 -12.51
C ASP A 108 -3.77 -18.28 -13.79
N ARG A 109 -2.44 -18.24 -13.67
CA ARG A 109 -1.51 -18.52 -14.79
C ARG A 109 -1.65 -19.95 -15.32
N LYS A 110 -1.82 -20.93 -14.43
CA LYS A 110 -2.03 -22.33 -14.85
C LYS A 110 -3.35 -22.48 -15.61
N GLU A 111 -4.41 -21.83 -15.12
CA GLU A 111 -5.70 -21.80 -15.82
C GLU A 111 -5.60 -21.07 -17.16
N GLU A 112 -4.90 -19.93 -17.21
CA GLU A 112 -4.64 -19.18 -18.45
C GLU A 112 -3.93 -20.05 -19.48
N ASN A 113 -2.91 -20.84 -19.10
CA ASN A 113 -2.22 -21.73 -20.04
C ASN A 113 -3.15 -22.79 -20.68
N GLU A 114 -4.30 -23.07 -20.05
CA GLU A 114 -5.33 -23.97 -20.58
C GLU A 114 -6.41 -23.25 -21.40
N THR A 115 -6.36 -21.93 -21.54
CA THR A 115 -7.32 -21.15 -22.32
C THR A 115 -7.05 -21.27 -23.82
N GLY A 116 -8.06 -20.92 -24.62
CA GLY A 116 -7.95 -20.78 -26.07
C GLY A 116 -8.70 -19.56 -26.57
N CYS A 117 -8.62 -19.31 -27.87
CA CYS A 117 -9.32 -18.20 -28.49
C CYS A 117 -10.77 -18.59 -28.82
N CYS A 118 -11.72 -17.94 -28.14
CA CYS A 118 -13.15 -18.13 -28.39
C CYS A 118 -13.63 -17.12 -29.43
N ILE A 119 -14.10 -17.61 -30.58
CA ILE A 119 -14.45 -16.78 -31.74
C ILE A 119 -15.94 -16.92 -32.00
N TYR A 120 -16.64 -15.78 -32.03
CA TYR A 120 -18.06 -15.77 -32.34
C TYR A 120 -18.35 -16.21 -33.78
N ASN A 121 -19.40 -17.00 -33.95
CA ASN A 121 -19.79 -17.51 -35.27
C ASN A 121 -20.34 -16.43 -36.20
N ASP A 122 -20.82 -15.31 -35.65
CA ASP A 122 -21.35 -14.15 -36.37
C ASP A 122 -20.26 -13.13 -36.76
N GLY A 123 -19.01 -13.33 -36.35
CA GLY A 123 -17.90 -12.43 -36.60
C GLY A 123 -17.86 -11.19 -35.71
N THR A 124 -18.70 -11.10 -34.66
CA THR A 124 -18.75 -9.95 -33.74
C THR A 124 -17.45 -9.74 -32.96
N GLY A 125 -16.61 -10.78 -32.83
CA GLY A 125 -15.26 -10.68 -32.29
C GLY A 125 -14.75 -11.97 -31.66
N CYS A 126 -13.72 -11.84 -30.83
CA CYS A 126 -13.14 -12.93 -30.07
C CYS A 126 -12.51 -12.46 -28.75
N PHE A 127 -12.36 -13.41 -27.83
CA PHE A 127 -11.69 -13.20 -26.56
C PHE A 127 -11.09 -14.51 -26.05
N GLN A 128 -10.05 -14.39 -25.22
CA GLN A 128 -9.38 -15.55 -24.64
C GLN A 128 -10.16 -16.07 -23.43
N THR A 129 -10.48 -17.36 -23.39
CA THR A 129 -11.25 -17.98 -22.30
C THR A 129 -11.09 -19.51 -22.29
N GLY A 130 -11.56 -20.15 -21.22
CA GLY A 130 -11.61 -21.61 -21.10
C GLY A 130 -12.77 -22.25 -21.88
N HIS A 131 -12.73 -23.59 -22.01
CA HIS A 131 -13.73 -24.34 -22.78
C HIS A 131 -15.16 -24.26 -22.21
N ARG A 132 -15.31 -24.06 -20.90
CA ARG A 132 -16.61 -24.03 -20.22
C ARG A 132 -17.34 -22.69 -20.35
N THR A 133 -16.60 -21.62 -20.62
CA THR A 133 -17.09 -20.24 -20.58
C THR A 133 -17.27 -19.63 -21.97
N CYS A 134 -16.68 -20.26 -22.99
CA CYS A 134 -16.94 -19.94 -24.39
C CYS A 134 -18.41 -20.27 -24.76
N PRO A 135 -19.23 -19.29 -25.20
CA PRO A 135 -20.64 -19.48 -25.55
C PRO A 135 -20.83 -20.22 -26.89
N VAL A 136 -21.94 -19.99 -27.62
CA VAL A 136 -22.19 -20.58 -28.96
C VAL A 136 -21.21 -20.02 -29.99
N SER A 137 -19.98 -20.54 -29.96
CA SER A 137 -18.79 -20.02 -30.64
C SER A 137 -17.80 -21.15 -30.93
N THR A 138 -16.84 -20.87 -31.81
CA THR A 138 -15.76 -21.81 -32.13
C THR A 138 -14.56 -21.53 -31.23
N LEU A 139 -14.15 -22.51 -30.42
CA LEU A 139 -12.96 -22.42 -29.59
C LEU A 139 -11.73 -22.99 -30.33
N THR A 140 -10.75 -22.14 -30.63
CA THR A 140 -9.47 -22.55 -31.19
C THR A 140 -8.44 -22.71 -30.07
N ARG A 141 -8.04 -23.95 -29.81
CA ARG A 141 -7.03 -24.32 -28.81
C ARG A 141 -6.08 -25.36 -29.37
N TRP A 142 -4.80 -25.22 -29.05
CA TRP A 142 -3.74 -26.18 -29.30
C TRP A 142 -3.61 -27.10 -28.09
N ASN A 143 -3.45 -28.39 -28.35
CA ASN A 143 -3.26 -29.44 -27.35
C ASN A 143 -2.68 -30.69 -28.02
N ASP A 144 -2.48 -31.77 -27.25
CA ASP A 144 -1.94 -33.04 -27.79
C ASP A 144 -2.77 -33.64 -28.94
N LYS A 145 -4.09 -33.36 -28.98
CA LYS A 145 -5.01 -33.89 -30.01
C LYS A 145 -5.00 -33.04 -31.28
N ASN A 146 -4.89 -31.72 -31.11
CA ASN A 146 -4.85 -30.72 -32.17
C ASN A 146 -3.60 -29.85 -31.95
N PRO A 147 -2.40 -30.36 -32.25
CA PRO A 147 -1.18 -29.61 -32.03
C PRO A 147 -1.16 -28.36 -32.90
N GLY A 148 -0.64 -27.29 -32.33
CA GLY A 148 -0.39 -26.06 -33.05
C GLY A 148 0.75 -26.19 -34.06
N PRO A 149 1.03 -25.11 -34.80
CA PRO A 149 2.24 -24.97 -35.60
C PRO A 149 3.49 -25.33 -34.78
N ASP A 150 4.49 -25.93 -35.42
CA ASP A 150 5.74 -26.35 -34.75
C ASP A 150 5.55 -27.32 -33.56
N LYS A 151 4.44 -28.08 -33.56
CA LYS A 151 4.05 -29.04 -32.51
C LYS A 151 3.83 -28.39 -31.13
N ARG A 152 3.40 -27.13 -31.13
CA ARG A 152 3.05 -26.41 -29.90
C ARG A 152 1.82 -27.01 -29.24
N LEU A 153 1.84 -27.12 -27.92
CA LEU A 153 0.78 -27.73 -27.12
C LEU A 153 -0.07 -26.69 -26.38
N SER A 154 0.41 -25.45 -26.30
CA SER A 154 -0.26 -24.34 -25.60
C SER A 154 -0.53 -23.18 -26.57
N GLY A 155 -1.76 -22.68 -26.56
CA GLY A 155 -2.32 -21.73 -27.54
C GLY A 155 -3.72 -22.18 -27.98
N ALA A 156 -4.37 -21.61 -29.00
CA ALA A 156 -4.06 -20.36 -29.67
C ALA A 156 -4.45 -19.16 -28.80
N VAL A 157 -3.81 -18.01 -29.03
CA VAL A 157 -4.11 -16.75 -28.35
C VAL A 157 -4.86 -15.82 -29.31
N CYS A 158 -5.95 -15.20 -28.87
CA CYS A 158 -6.69 -14.27 -29.73
C CYS A 158 -5.84 -13.08 -30.16
N GLY A 159 -5.69 -12.91 -31.48
CA GLY A 159 -4.98 -11.83 -32.14
C GLY A 159 -3.46 -11.81 -31.94
N GLN A 160 -2.88 -12.86 -31.37
CA GLN A 160 -1.44 -13.00 -31.17
C GLN A 160 -0.93 -14.41 -31.49
N ASP A 161 0.13 -14.48 -32.31
CA ASP A 161 0.80 -15.73 -32.69
C ASP A 161 2.29 -15.41 -32.98
N PRO A 162 3.24 -16.22 -32.46
CA PRO A 162 4.67 -15.97 -32.63
C PRO A 162 5.12 -15.86 -34.10
N ARG A 163 4.41 -16.53 -35.02
CA ARG A 163 4.75 -16.57 -36.45
C ARG A 163 4.43 -15.25 -37.18
N TYR A 164 3.51 -14.46 -36.64
CA TYR A 164 2.98 -13.25 -37.28
C TYR A 164 3.28 -11.98 -36.47
N CYS A 165 4.25 -12.06 -35.54
CA CYS A 165 4.71 -10.92 -34.76
C CYS A 165 6.07 -10.40 -35.24
N GLU A 166 6.13 -9.11 -35.60
CA GLU A 166 7.34 -8.44 -36.09
C GLU A 166 8.16 -7.81 -34.97
N ASP A 167 7.54 -7.44 -33.85
CA ASP A 167 8.23 -6.92 -32.67
C ASP A 167 7.54 -7.39 -31.37
N PRO A 168 8.18 -8.24 -30.55
CA PRO A 168 9.46 -8.91 -30.78
C PRO A 168 9.32 -10.16 -31.68
N VAL A 169 10.25 -10.37 -32.61
CA VAL A 169 10.25 -11.56 -33.48
C VAL A 169 10.55 -12.83 -32.68
N SER A 170 9.78 -13.90 -32.90
CA SER A 170 10.07 -15.24 -32.38
C SER A 170 11.02 -16.01 -33.30
N VAL A 171 12.32 -15.80 -33.15
CA VAL A 171 13.37 -16.52 -33.91
C VAL A 171 14.53 -16.92 -33.00
N LYS A 172 15.20 -18.03 -33.32
CA LYS A 172 16.36 -18.49 -32.54
C LYS A 172 17.47 -17.41 -32.49
N PRO A 173 18.06 -17.15 -31.31
CA PRO A 173 17.94 -17.87 -30.03
C PRO A 173 16.78 -17.42 -29.12
N TYR A 174 16.01 -16.40 -29.50
CA TYR A 174 14.93 -15.79 -28.73
C TYR A 174 13.53 -16.28 -29.18
N GLU A 175 13.38 -17.59 -29.32
CA GLU A 175 12.10 -18.21 -29.70
C GLU A 175 11.12 -18.16 -28.52
N TRP A 176 9.86 -17.83 -28.78
CA TRP A 176 8.85 -17.78 -27.72
C TRP A 176 8.57 -19.19 -27.21
N PRO A 177 8.62 -19.42 -25.88
CA PRO A 177 8.43 -20.74 -25.28
C PRO A 177 7.01 -21.27 -25.50
N ASP A 178 6.79 -22.59 -25.49
CA ASP A 178 5.47 -23.19 -25.72
C ASP A 178 4.40 -22.59 -24.79
N ASP A 179 4.74 -22.46 -23.50
CA ASP A 179 3.94 -21.85 -22.44
C ASP A 179 3.52 -20.42 -22.81
N ILE A 180 2.21 -20.23 -23.05
CA ILE A 180 1.65 -18.94 -23.47
C ILE A 180 1.79 -17.87 -22.38
N THR A 181 1.93 -18.28 -21.11
CA THR A 181 2.06 -17.34 -19.99
C THR A 181 3.40 -16.60 -19.98
N GLN A 182 4.36 -17.06 -20.78
CA GLN A 182 5.67 -16.43 -20.90
C GLN A 182 5.80 -15.60 -22.18
N TRP A 183 4.74 -15.49 -22.97
CA TRP A 183 4.79 -14.74 -24.22
C TRP A 183 4.89 -13.23 -23.95
N PRO A 184 5.75 -12.50 -24.69
CA PRO A 184 5.79 -11.04 -24.63
C PRO A 184 4.56 -10.44 -25.34
N ILE A 185 4.34 -9.13 -25.16
CA ILE A 185 3.32 -8.41 -25.92
C ILE A 185 3.80 -8.24 -27.37
N CYS A 186 2.96 -8.61 -28.33
CA CYS A 186 3.22 -8.32 -29.74
C CYS A 186 2.85 -6.86 -30.06
N LYS A 187 3.84 -6.01 -30.29
CA LYS A 187 3.62 -4.58 -30.58
C LYS A 187 3.25 -4.34 -32.04
N GLN A 188 3.85 -5.09 -32.94
CA GLN A 188 3.64 -4.95 -34.38
C GLN A 188 3.35 -6.30 -35.00
N ARG A 189 2.20 -6.37 -35.70
CA ARG A 189 1.73 -7.57 -36.40
C ARG A 189 2.05 -7.47 -37.88
N THR A 190 2.35 -8.61 -38.48
CA THR A 190 2.51 -8.71 -39.94
C THR A 190 1.18 -8.43 -40.64
N SER A 191 1.23 -7.68 -41.75
CA SER A 191 0.04 -7.31 -42.52
C SER A 191 -0.55 -8.48 -43.34
N LEU A 192 0.24 -9.53 -43.57
CA LEU A 192 -0.11 -10.73 -44.33
C LEU A 192 -0.36 -11.90 -43.38
N VAL A 193 -1.56 -11.95 -42.80
CA VAL A 193 -2.02 -13.11 -42.02
C VAL A 193 -2.96 -13.95 -42.89
N PRO A 194 -2.69 -15.26 -43.07
CA PRO A 194 -3.55 -16.13 -43.87
C PRO A 194 -4.98 -16.28 -43.29
N GLU A 195 -5.98 -16.40 -44.16
CA GLU A 195 -7.42 -16.50 -43.78
C GLU A 195 -7.81 -17.74 -42.98
N ASN A 196 -6.98 -18.79 -43.02
CA ASN A 196 -7.21 -19.99 -42.22
C ASN A 196 -6.91 -19.77 -40.71
N GLU A 197 -6.12 -18.77 -40.35
CA GLU A 197 -5.75 -18.46 -38.96
C GLU A 197 -6.83 -17.59 -38.29
N LYS A 198 -8.01 -18.19 -38.06
CA LYS A 198 -9.19 -17.46 -37.56
C LYS A 198 -8.94 -16.71 -36.24
N HIS A 199 -8.09 -17.23 -35.35
CA HIS A 199 -7.75 -16.57 -34.09
C HIS A 199 -6.96 -15.27 -34.27
N MET A 200 -6.35 -15.05 -35.44
CA MET A 200 -5.61 -13.82 -35.74
C MET A 200 -6.45 -12.75 -36.46
N GLN A 201 -7.53 -13.16 -37.11
CA GLN A 201 -8.37 -12.28 -37.93
C GLN A 201 -9.55 -11.65 -37.16
N CYS A 202 -9.89 -12.21 -36.01
CA CYS A 202 -11.01 -11.72 -35.21
C CYS A 202 -10.68 -10.40 -34.49
N GLU A 203 -11.69 -9.55 -34.34
CA GLU A 203 -11.59 -8.34 -33.52
C GLU A 203 -11.61 -8.72 -32.04
N ILE A 204 -10.58 -8.31 -31.29
CA ILE A 204 -10.46 -8.66 -29.86
C ILE A 204 -11.42 -7.78 -29.06
N THR A 205 -12.51 -8.38 -28.56
CA THR A 205 -13.52 -7.70 -27.74
C THR A 205 -13.23 -7.78 -26.25
N GLY A 206 -12.53 -8.83 -25.81
CA GLY A 206 -12.13 -9.03 -24.42
C GLY A 206 -10.62 -8.89 -24.25
N ARG A 207 -10.19 -8.03 -23.32
CA ARG A 207 -8.78 -7.80 -22.98
C ARG A 207 -8.53 -7.86 -21.48
N PRO A 208 -7.27 -8.05 -21.06
CA PRO A 208 -6.90 -8.04 -19.66
C PRO A 208 -7.33 -6.74 -18.95
N CYS A 209 -8.03 -6.90 -17.84
CA CYS A 209 -8.42 -5.84 -16.92
C CYS A 209 -7.92 -6.21 -15.53
N CYS A 210 -7.10 -5.33 -14.94
CA CYS A 210 -6.63 -5.46 -13.57
C CYS A 210 -7.67 -4.90 -12.61
N ILE A 211 -8.17 -5.75 -11.72
CA ILE A 211 -9.25 -5.43 -10.79
C ILE A 211 -8.87 -5.77 -9.36
N GLN A 212 -9.61 -5.17 -8.42
CA GLN A 212 -9.53 -5.41 -6.97
C GLN A 212 -8.18 -5.01 -6.34
N LEU A 213 -8.09 -5.05 -5.02
CA LEU A 213 -6.87 -4.66 -4.28
C LEU A 213 -5.77 -5.74 -4.28
N HIS A 214 -6.10 -6.96 -4.71
CA HIS A 214 -5.19 -8.12 -4.68
C HIS A 214 -4.47 -8.36 -6.00
N GLY A 215 -4.67 -7.51 -7.02
CA GLY A 215 -4.02 -7.69 -8.32
C GLY A 215 -4.59 -8.84 -9.13
N GLN A 216 -5.91 -9.01 -9.13
CA GLN A 216 -6.54 -10.02 -9.97
C GLN A 216 -6.64 -9.51 -11.41
N CYS A 217 -6.34 -10.38 -12.37
CA CYS A 217 -6.50 -10.09 -13.78
C CYS A 217 -7.68 -10.88 -14.36
N ARG A 218 -8.52 -10.21 -15.16
CA ARG A 218 -9.60 -10.87 -15.89
C ARG A 218 -9.73 -10.35 -17.30
N ILE A 219 -10.01 -11.24 -18.24
CA ILE A 219 -10.25 -10.86 -19.63
C ILE A 219 -11.71 -10.45 -19.76
N THR A 220 -11.94 -9.17 -20.03
CA THR A 220 -13.26 -8.57 -20.03
C THR A 220 -13.36 -7.43 -21.05
N THR A 221 -14.55 -6.88 -21.23
CA THR A 221 -14.80 -5.72 -22.09
C THR A 221 -14.33 -4.43 -21.41
N ARG A 222 -14.16 -3.36 -22.19
CA ARG A 222 -13.85 -2.04 -21.64
C ARG A 222 -14.93 -1.54 -20.69
N ASP A 223 -16.19 -1.63 -21.11
CA ASP A 223 -17.35 -1.17 -20.32
C ASP A 223 -17.39 -1.81 -18.93
N TYR A 224 -17.09 -3.11 -18.84
CA TYR A 224 -17.01 -3.79 -17.56
C TYR A 224 -15.81 -3.34 -16.73
N CYS A 225 -14.64 -3.17 -17.34
CA CYS A 225 -13.45 -2.72 -16.65
C CYS A 225 -13.63 -1.31 -16.06
N ASP A 226 -14.24 -0.40 -16.82
CA ASP A 226 -14.52 0.97 -16.40
C ASP A 226 -15.56 0.99 -15.26
N PHE A 227 -16.60 0.16 -15.34
CA PHE A 227 -17.61 0.05 -14.29
C PHE A 227 -17.02 -0.38 -12.94
N VAL A 228 -16.09 -1.33 -12.93
CA VAL A 228 -15.43 -1.80 -11.70
C VAL A 228 -14.26 -0.91 -11.27
N ASN A 229 -14.01 0.21 -11.95
CA ASN A 229 -12.86 1.10 -11.75
C ASN A 229 -11.52 0.33 -11.83
N GLY A 230 -11.40 -0.59 -12.79
CA GLY A 230 -10.19 -1.36 -13.06
C GLY A 230 -9.26 -0.67 -14.07
N TYR A 231 -8.08 -1.25 -14.28
CA TYR A 231 -7.13 -0.79 -15.30
C TYR A 231 -7.21 -1.68 -16.54
N PHE A 232 -7.66 -1.12 -17.66
CA PHE A 232 -7.84 -1.84 -18.92
C PHE A 232 -6.57 -1.81 -19.79
N HIS A 233 -6.09 -2.96 -20.23
CA HIS A 233 -4.87 -3.06 -21.03
C HIS A 233 -5.18 -3.32 -22.51
N GLU A 234 -5.25 -2.24 -23.30
CA GLU A 234 -5.54 -2.33 -24.74
C GLU A 234 -4.50 -3.11 -25.54
N ASN A 235 -3.23 -3.05 -25.13
CA ASN A 235 -2.13 -3.65 -25.88
C ASN A 235 -1.86 -5.12 -25.50
N ALA A 236 -2.46 -5.62 -24.42
CA ALA A 236 -2.28 -6.99 -23.96
C ALA A 236 -3.43 -7.90 -24.43
N THR A 237 -3.14 -9.18 -24.61
CA THR A 237 -4.11 -10.23 -24.93
C THR A 237 -4.22 -11.28 -23.82
N LEU A 238 -3.17 -11.43 -23.01
CA LEU A 238 -3.10 -12.35 -21.88
C LEU A 238 -2.88 -11.58 -20.57
N CYS A 239 -3.41 -12.11 -19.48
CA CYS A 239 -3.21 -11.61 -18.13
C CYS A 239 -1.75 -11.74 -17.67
N SER A 240 -1.04 -12.80 -18.07
CA SER A 240 0.39 -12.95 -17.81
C SER A 240 1.29 -11.93 -18.50
N GLN A 241 0.83 -11.31 -19.58
CA GLN A 241 1.55 -10.23 -20.28
C GLN A 241 1.50 -8.92 -19.52
N VAL A 242 0.42 -8.67 -18.79
CA VAL A 242 0.30 -7.51 -17.93
C VAL A 242 1.32 -7.67 -16.81
N ILE A 243 2.14 -6.65 -16.59
CA ILE A 243 2.99 -6.54 -15.38
C ILE A 243 2.07 -6.84 -14.21
N SER A 244 2.45 -7.73 -13.26
CA SER A 244 1.57 -8.16 -12.15
C SER A 244 0.59 -7.06 -11.79
N CYS A 245 -0.72 -7.29 -11.97
CA CYS A 245 -1.76 -6.27 -11.81
C CYS A 245 -1.64 -5.48 -10.50
N LEU A 246 -0.95 -6.07 -9.52
CA LEU A 246 -0.47 -5.44 -8.30
C LEU A 246 0.28 -4.11 -8.55
N SER A 247 1.13 -4.01 -9.57
CA SER A 247 1.89 -2.78 -9.91
C SER A 247 0.97 -1.60 -10.23
N GLU A 248 -0.11 -1.84 -10.99
CA GLU A 248 -1.09 -0.80 -11.33
C GLU A 248 -1.89 -0.36 -10.10
N ILE A 249 -2.22 -1.28 -9.20
CA ILE A 249 -2.93 -0.95 -7.95
C ILE A 249 -2.02 -0.21 -6.97
N CYS A 250 -0.78 -0.68 -6.84
CA CYS A 250 0.23 -0.06 -5.99
C CYS A 250 0.55 1.35 -6.47
N GLY A 251 0.83 1.55 -7.75
CA GLY A 251 1.05 2.88 -8.30
C GLY A 251 2.19 3.67 -7.62
N MET A 252 2.13 4.99 -7.79
CA MET A 252 3.12 6.03 -7.43
C MET A 252 4.53 5.87 -8.04
N LEU A 253 5.15 4.69 -7.89
CA LEU A 253 6.45 4.35 -8.47
C LEU A 253 6.43 2.89 -8.94
N PRO A 254 6.91 2.56 -10.15
CA PRO A 254 6.95 1.18 -10.63
C PRO A 254 7.90 0.31 -9.78
N PHE A 255 7.66 -1.00 -9.74
CA PHE A 255 8.57 -1.94 -9.10
C PHE A 255 9.92 -2.01 -9.82
N LEU A 256 11.02 -2.17 -9.08
CA LEU A 256 12.36 -2.26 -9.67
C LEU A 256 12.55 -3.54 -10.52
N ARG A 257 11.91 -4.64 -10.12
CA ARG A 257 11.95 -5.93 -10.82
C ARG A 257 10.53 -6.40 -11.13
N ARG A 258 10.36 -7.06 -12.29
CA ARG A 258 9.07 -7.62 -12.72
C ARG A 258 8.58 -8.62 -11.69
N ASP A 259 7.30 -8.49 -11.32
CA ASP A 259 6.60 -9.33 -10.34
C ASP A 259 7.25 -9.38 -8.95
N GLN A 260 8.04 -8.37 -8.57
CA GLN A 260 8.67 -8.30 -7.25
C GLN A 260 8.37 -6.98 -6.55
N PRO A 261 7.40 -6.96 -5.63
CA PRO A 261 7.06 -5.76 -4.87
C PRO A 261 8.21 -5.32 -3.94
N ASP A 262 8.56 -4.04 -4.01
CA ASP A 262 9.72 -3.45 -3.32
C ASP A 262 9.46 -2.01 -2.80
N GLN A 263 8.20 -1.61 -2.66
CA GLN A 263 7.80 -0.23 -2.33
C GLN A 263 7.90 0.10 -0.83
N TRP A 264 9.10 -0.04 -0.24
CA TRP A 264 9.36 0.20 1.20
C TRP A 264 9.02 1.61 1.67
N TYR A 265 8.97 2.60 0.76
CA TYR A 265 8.56 3.98 1.05
C TYR A 265 7.14 4.07 1.64
N ARG A 266 6.31 3.02 1.48
CA ARG A 266 4.98 2.89 2.09
C ARG A 266 4.98 2.78 3.61
N LEU A 267 6.14 2.67 4.26
CA LEU A 267 6.27 2.81 5.71
C LEU A 267 6.43 4.28 6.13
N PHE A 268 6.78 5.17 5.20
CA PHE A 268 7.10 6.57 5.45
C PHE A 268 6.03 7.51 4.88
N ILE A 269 5.64 7.32 3.62
CA ILE A 269 4.69 8.18 2.90
C ILE A 269 3.33 8.31 3.60
N PRO A 270 2.74 7.25 4.19
CA PRO A 270 1.43 7.37 4.81
C PRO A 270 1.39 8.29 6.03
N LEU A 271 2.54 8.63 6.63
CA LEU A 271 2.61 9.61 7.71
C LEU A 271 2.13 11.00 7.22
N PHE A 272 2.36 11.29 5.95
CA PHE A 272 1.97 12.55 5.31
C PHE A 272 0.60 12.48 4.61
N LEU A 273 -0.01 11.31 4.54
CA LEU A 273 -1.36 11.13 4.00
C LEU A 273 -2.39 11.26 5.14
N HIS A 274 -3.51 11.92 4.90
CA HIS A 274 -4.63 11.96 5.85
C HIS A 274 -5.94 11.61 5.15
N ALA A 275 -6.79 10.84 5.84
CA ALA A 275 -8.12 10.48 5.35
C ALA A 275 -9.18 11.58 5.55
N GLY A 276 -8.84 12.72 6.18
CA GLY A 276 -9.75 13.89 6.23
C GLY A 276 -9.78 14.72 7.52
N SER A 277 -8.97 14.42 8.54
CA SER A 277 -8.86 15.28 9.75
C SER A 277 -7.42 15.72 10.00
N ILE A 278 -7.22 17.04 10.11
CA ILE A 278 -5.92 17.69 10.32
C ILE A 278 -5.76 17.97 11.82
N PHE A 279 -4.67 17.47 12.43
CA PHE A 279 -4.38 17.64 13.85
C PHE A 279 -3.24 18.65 14.11
N TYR A 280 -3.36 19.40 15.20
CA TYR A 280 -2.39 20.44 15.59
C TYR A 280 -1.55 20.00 16.80
N MET A 281 -0.35 19.45 16.58
CA MET A 281 0.60 19.05 17.65
C MET A 281 1.40 20.23 18.24
N ARG A 282 0.79 21.43 18.30
CA ARG A 282 1.49 22.70 18.53
C ARG A 282 2.14 22.79 19.92
N ASP A 283 1.51 22.24 20.95
CA ASP A 283 1.93 22.43 22.34
C ASP A 283 3.04 21.47 22.77
N LEU A 284 3.10 20.27 22.18
CA LEU A 284 4.21 19.32 22.36
C LEU A 284 5.52 19.87 21.78
N GLU A 285 5.47 20.52 20.61
CA GLU A 285 6.65 21.09 19.97
C GLU A 285 7.25 22.27 20.73
N LYS A 286 6.40 23.09 21.38
CA LYS A 286 6.86 24.19 22.24
C LYS A 286 7.63 23.69 23.47
N LEU A 287 7.34 22.47 23.95
CA LEU A 287 7.97 21.87 25.13
C LEU A 287 9.26 21.10 24.80
N LEU A 288 9.25 20.31 23.72
CA LEU A 288 10.34 19.39 23.37
C LEU A 288 11.29 19.92 22.29
N GLY A 289 10.88 20.93 21.52
CA GLY A 289 11.60 21.46 20.36
C GLY A 289 11.29 20.68 19.08
N TRP A 290 11.39 21.38 17.95
CA TRP A 290 10.99 20.87 16.62
C TRP A 290 11.73 19.59 16.20
N ALA A 291 13.05 19.52 16.41
CA ALA A 291 13.86 18.39 15.97
C ALA A 291 13.53 17.09 16.73
N ARG A 292 13.20 17.19 18.03
CA ARG A 292 12.84 16.02 18.84
C ARG A 292 11.46 15.51 18.48
N ILE A 293 10.49 16.40 18.30
CA ILE A 293 9.16 16.02 17.82
C ILE A 293 9.25 15.40 16.43
N ALA A 294 10.06 15.94 15.53
CA ALA A 294 10.27 15.37 14.19
C ALA A 294 10.81 13.93 14.26
N LEU A 295 11.86 13.68 15.06
CA LEU A 295 12.43 12.35 15.22
C LEU A 295 11.43 11.38 15.85
N LEU A 296 10.76 11.79 16.93
CA LEU A 296 9.73 10.98 17.59
C LEU A 296 8.60 10.63 16.63
N TYR A 297 8.09 11.60 15.89
CA TYR A 297 7.03 11.42 14.90
C TYR A 297 7.43 10.41 13.83
N MET A 298 8.62 10.58 13.23
CA MET A 298 9.07 9.72 12.14
C MET A 298 9.31 8.28 12.59
N MET A 299 10.06 8.10 13.68
CA MET A 299 10.49 6.77 14.10
C MET A 299 9.36 5.97 14.76
N SER A 300 8.49 6.62 15.54
CA SER A 300 7.30 5.97 16.09
C SER A 300 6.31 5.60 14.99
N GLY A 301 6.13 6.47 13.99
CA GLY A 301 5.28 6.21 12.83
C GLY A 301 5.75 5.01 12.00
N ILE A 302 7.03 4.98 11.63
CA ILE A 302 7.61 3.86 10.86
C ILE A 302 7.52 2.55 11.65
N GLY A 303 7.87 2.57 12.94
CA GLY A 303 7.79 1.38 13.80
C GLY A 303 6.36 0.86 13.98
N GLY A 304 5.39 1.76 14.11
CA GLY A 304 3.96 1.45 14.17
C GLY A 304 3.46 0.83 12.87
N TYR A 305 3.73 1.46 11.72
CA TYR A 305 3.31 0.92 10.43
C TYR A 305 4.00 -0.38 10.05
N LEU A 306 5.25 -0.59 10.46
CA LEU A 306 5.92 -1.88 10.27
C LEU A 306 5.20 -2.99 11.04
N ALA A 307 4.85 -2.76 12.32
CA ALA A 307 4.09 -3.74 13.10
C ALA A 307 2.70 -3.99 12.50
N SER A 308 1.99 -2.93 12.11
CA SER A 308 0.68 -3.05 11.47
C SER A 308 0.75 -3.79 10.13
N ALA A 309 1.80 -3.59 9.33
CA ALA A 309 2.02 -4.29 8.06
C ALA A 309 2.23 -5.80 8.24
N ILE A 310 2.63 -6.23 9.44
CA ILE A 310 2.78 -7.64 9.81
C ILE A 310 1.43 -8.22 10.25
N PHE A 311 0.73 -7.54 11.17
CA PHE A 311 -0.49 -8.09 11.78
C PHE A 311 -1.76 -7.90 10.92
N VAL A 312 -1.82 -6.85 10.11
CA VAL A 312 -2.96 -6.53 9.25
C VAL A 312 -2.45 -6.09 7.85
N PRO A 313 -1.95 -7.05 7.04
CA PRO A 313 -1.24 -6.73 5.80
C PRO A 313 -2.11 -6.16 4.67
N TYR A 314 -3.40 -6.50 4.66
CA TYR A 314 -4.33 -6.19 3.55
C TYR A 314 -5.17 -4.93 3.77
N ARG A 315 -4.91 -4.15 4.83
CA ARG A 315 -5.63 -2.90 5.07
C ARG A 315 -4.77 -1.68 4.75
N PRO A 316 -5.21 -0.84 3.80
CA PRO A 316 -4.59 0.46 3.56
C PRO A 316 -4.86 1.44 4.70
N GLU A 317 -3.78 2.05 5.18
CA GLU A 317 -3.82 3.00 6.28
C GLU A 317 -3.06 4.27 5.93
N VAL A 318 -3.59 5.39 6.41
CA VAL A 318 -3.05 6.73 6.20
C VAL A 318 -3.20 7.54 7.48
N GLY A 319 -2.15 8.29 7.83
CA GLY A 319 -2.15 9.34 8.83
C GLY A 319 -2.24 8.88 10.29
N PRO A 320 -1.69 9.67 11.22
CA PRO A 320 -1.78 9.39 12.65
C PRO A 320 -3.19 9.71 13.17
N ALA A 321 -3.85 8.75 13.82
CA ALA A 321 -5.02 9.03 14.63
C ALA A 321 -4.68 9.89 15.86
N GLY A 322 -5.68 10.68 16.25
CA GLY A 322 -5.54 11.88 17.06
C GLY A 322 -5.11 11.68 18.51
N SER A 323 -4.49 12.74 19.05
CA SER A 323 -4.56 13.04 20.47
C SER A 323 -4.81 14.54 20.64
N ASN A 324 -5.92 14.90 21.28
CA ASN A 324 -6.12 16.22 21.86
C ASN A 324 -5.47 16.18 23.25
N LEU A 325 -4.49 17.05 23.49
CA LEU A 325 -3.72 17.09 24.73
C LEU A 325 -4.51 17.87 25.81
N LEU A 326 -5.02 17.19 26.84
CA LEU A 326 -5.57 17.82 28.04
C LEU A 326 -4.49 17.98 29.12
N GLU A 327 -4.44 19.17 29.73
CA GLU A 327 -3.48 19.59 30.76
C GLU A 327 -3.74 18.93 32.14
N ARG A 328 -2.65 18.45 32.80
CA ARG A 328 -2.31 18.49 34.26
C ARG A 328 -1.78 17.16 34.86
N PRO A 329 -0.69 17.14 35.68
CA PRO A 329 0.29 16.06 35.61
C PRO A 329 0.19 14.87 36.59
N TRP A 330 -0.77 14.77 37.53
CA TRP A 330 -0.84 13.59 38.43
C TRP A 330 -2.18 12.83 38.37
N HIS A 331 -3.27 13.53 38.02
CA HIS A 331 -4.50 12.89 37.51
C HIS A 331 -4.41 12.56 36.00
N ALA A 332 -3.40 13.11 35.30
CA ALA A 332 -3.12 12.85 33.90
C ALA A 332 -2.93 11.37 33.59
N ILE A 333 -2.21 10.57 34.37
CA ILE A 333 -1.90 9.19 33.93
C ILE A 333 -3.17 8.31 33.93
N MET A 334 -4.05 8.47 34.93
CA MET A 334 -5.34 7.77 34.98
C MET A 334 -6.33 8.29 33.93
N GLN A 335 -6.43 9.61 33.75
CA GLN A 335 -7.30 10.20 32.73
C GLN A 335 -6.79 9.96 31.31
N LEU A 336 -5.48 9.97 31.09
CA LEU A 336 -4.83 9.65 29.83
C LEU A 336 -4.93 8.14 29.56
N SER A 337 -4.89 7.29 30.58
CA SER A 337 -5.17 5.85 30.45
C SER A 337 -6.63 5.61 30.04
N ILE A 338 -7.59 6.26 30.70
CA ILE A 338 -9.02 6.18 30.34
C ILE A 338 -9.29 6.78 28.95
N PHE A 339 -8.66 7.89 28.62
CA PHE A 339 -8.75 8.55 27.31
C PHE A 339 -8.11 7.70 26.20
N THR A 340 -6.96 7.10 26.47
CA THR A 340 -6.30 6.17 25.54
C THR A 340 -7.15 4.91 25.37
N LEU A 341 -7.73 4.36 26.44
CA LEU A 341 -8.62 3.21 26.38
C LEU A 341 -9.91 3.53 25.60
N SER A 342 -10.45 4.74 25.73
CA SER A 342 -11.62 5.18 24.97
C SER A 342 -11.30 5.48 23.51
N LEU A 343 -10.14 6.07 23.20
CA LEU A 343 -9.64 6.21 21.82
C LEU A 343 -9.39 4.85 21.17
N PHE A 344 -8.89 3.88 21.92
CA PHE A 344 -8.69 2.52 21.46
C PHE A 344 -10.01 1.75 21.29
N SER A 345 -11.01 2.06 22.12
CA SER A 345 -12.38 1.55 21.96
C SER A 345 -13.09 2.17 20.76
N ILE A 346 -12.85 3.45 20.45
CA ILE A 346 -13.24 4.09 19.18
C ILE A 346 -12.43 3.49 18.03
N GLY A 347 -11.21 3.04 18.30
CA GLY A 347 -10.35 2.36 17.35
C GLY A 347 -10.85 1.02 16.85
N THR A 348 -11.98 0.49 17.34
CA THR A 348 -12.67 -0.65 16.72
C THR A 348 -13.50 -0.26 15.50
N LEU A 349 -13.55 1.03 15.17
CA LEU A 349 -14.17 1.55 13.95
C LEU A 349 -13.28 1.28 12.72
N PRO A 350 -13.89 1.13 11.52
CA PRO A 350 -13.12 1.09 10.28
C PRO A 350 -12.30 2.38 10.14
N TRP A 351 -11.18 2.29 9.41
CA TRP A 351 -10.22 3.39 9.16
C TRP A 351 -9.23 3.71 10.30
N ILE A 352 -9.36 3.10 11.48
CA ILE A 352 -8.40 3.28 12.58
C ILE A 352 -7.54 2.03 12.74
N ASP A 353 -6.24 2.22 13.01
CA ASP A 353 -5.27 1.14 13.14
C ASP A 353 -4.67 1.05 14.55
N ASN A 354 -5.24 0.18 15.36
CA ASN A 354 -4.79 -0.04 16.73
C ASN A 354 -3.40 -0.67 16.81
N TRP A 355 -2.97 -1.47 15.81
CA TRP A 355 -1.62 -2.04 15.80
C TRP A 355 -0.56 -0.96 15.60
N ALA A 356 -0.75 -0.04 14.65
CA ALA A 356 0.16 1.09 14.50
C ALA A 356 0.13 2.02 15.72
N HIS A 357 -1.03 2.25 16.34
CA HIS A 357 -1.10 3.05 17.57
C HIS A 357 -0.38 2.40 18.75
N LEU A 358 -0.58 1.11 18.98
CA LEU A 358 0.07 0.37 20.06
C LEU A 358 1.59 0.38 19.89
N PHE A 359 2.08 -0.04 18.72
CA PHE A 359 3.52 -0.11 18.49
C PHE A 359 4.15 1.27 18.32
N GLY A 360 3.45 2.23 17.71
CA GLY A 360 3.87 3.62 17.67
C GLY A 360 4.02 4.23 19.06
N PHE A 361 3.10 3.93 19.98
CA PHE A 361 3.22 4.34 21.38
C PHE A 361 4.42 3.69 22.08
N ILE A 362 4.65 2.38 21.87
CA ILE A 362 5.81 1.65 22.42
C ILE A 362 7.12 2.27 21.91
N PHE A 363 7.27 2.45 20.60
CA PHE A 363 8.44 3.10 20.00
C PHE A 363 8.59 4.55 20.48
N GLY A 364 7.48 5.30 20.57
CA GLY A 364 7.45 6.67 21.06
C GLY A 364 7.99 6.79 22.50
N ILE A 365 7.59 5.90 23.41
CA ILE A 365 8.12 5.86 24.78
C ILE A 365 9.62 5.52 24.77
N LEU A 366 10.01 4.46 24.07
CA LEU A 366 11.41 4.00 24.07
C LEU A 366 12.36 5.08 23.51
N ILE A 367 11.96 5.76 22.43
CA ILE A 367 12.74 6.82 21.80
C ILE A 367 12.70 8.09 22.66
N SER A 368 11.55 8.46 23.22
CA SER A 368 11.45 9.60 24.14
C SER A 368 12.38 9.45 25.34
N LEU A 369 12.50 8.23 25.89
CA LEU A 369 13.43 7.94 26.96
C LEU A 369 14.89 8.03 26.48
N GLY A 370 15.20 7.59 25.26
CA GLY A 370 16.53 7.75 24.66
C GLY A 370 16.94 9.22 24.46
N ASP A 371 16.10 10.01 23.79
CA ASP A 371 16.40 11.38 23.36
C ASP A 371 16.44 12.39 24.51
N LEU A 372 15.55 12.24 25.50
CA LEU A 372 15.47 13.13 26.66
C LEU A 372 16.77 13.13 27.48
N PHE A 373 17.48 12.00 27.51
CA PHE A 373 18.71 11.84 28.31
C PHE A 373 20.01 11.96 27.48
N LEU A 374 19.96 11.71 26.17
CA LEU A 374 21.05 12.02 25.22
C LEU A 374 21.29 13.53 25.13
N SER A 375 20.22 14.31 25.01
CA SER A 375 20.30 15.77 24.94
C SER A 375 20.81 16.40 26.23
N ASP A 376 20.39 15.91 27.40
CA ASP A 376 20.94 16.29 28.71
C ASP A 376 22.46 16.05 28.82
N SER A 377 22.95 14.99 28.16
CA SER A 377 24.37 14.59 28.18
C SER A 377 25.20 15.42 27.18
N ILE A 378 24.66 15.70 25.99
CA ILE A 378 25.30 16.56 24.97
C ILE A 378 25.30 18.03 25.43
N ILE A 379 24.19 18.55 25.96
CA ILE A 379 24.13 19.90 26.55
C ILE A 379 25.14 20.03 27.69
N PHE A 380 25.30 18.99 28.52
CA PHE A 380 26.30 18.98 29.57
C PHE A 380 27.75 19.00 29.05
N ILE A 381 28.07 18.25 27.98
CA ILE A 381 29.39 18.28 27.33
C ILE A 381 29.64 19.66 26.69
N PHE A 382 28.62 20.23 26.04
CA PHE A 382 28.70 21.55 25.42
C PHE A 382 28.86 22.67 26.48
N SER A 383 28.13 22.60 27.59
CA SER A 383 28.31 23.47 28.76
C SER A 383 29.66 23.29 29.46
N LEU A 384 30.30 22.13 29.35
CA LEU A 384 31.66 21.89 29.87
C LEU A 384 32.74 22.47 28.94
N LEU A 385 32.47 22.55 27.63
CA LEU A 385 33.38 23.07 26.61
C LEU A 385 33.24 24.59 26.38
N LEU A 386 32.07 25.17 26.68
CA LEU A 386 31.73 26.59 26.53
C LEU A 386 31.33 27.18 27.90
N ILE A 387 32.32 27.48 28.73
CA ILE A 387 32.13 28.35 29.90
C ILE A 387 32.23 29.80 29.41
N ASP A 388 31.12 30.56 29.44
CA ASP A 388 31.09 31.86 30.15
C ASP A 388 29.76 32.67 30.19
N THR A 389 28.62 32.25 29.62
CA THR A 389 27.46 33.20 29.54
C THR A 389 26.13 32.80 30.18
N CYS A 390 26.08 31.87 31.13
CA CYS A 390 24.90 31.73 32.01
C CYS A 390 25.31 31.58 33.48
N HIS A 391 25.59 32.72 34.10
CA HIS A 391 25.75 32.86 35.53
C HIS A 391 24.35 32.95 36.19
N GLU A 392 23.89 31.85 36.79
CA GLU A 392 23.24 31.76 38.11
C GLU A 392 22.67 30.34 38.31
N GLY A 393 23.11 29.67 39.37
CA GLY A 393 22.60 28.33 39.75
C GLY A 393 23.64 27.33 40.27
N LEU A 394 24.67 27.82 40.95
CA LEU A 394 25.77 27.05 41.54
C LEU A 394 25.35 26.33 42.86
N ILE A 395 24.38 25.40 42.83
CA ILE A 395 24.09 24.52 44.00
C ILE A 395 23.81 23.04 43.59
N PHE A 396 23.51 22.70 42.34
CA PHE A 396 23.03 21.36 41.96
C PHE A 396 24.10 20.36 41.44
N GLN A 397 25.40 20.58 41.69
CA GLN A 397 26.45 19.85 40.97
C GLN A 397 26.95 18.53 41.60
N THR A 398 26.74 18.29 42.91
CA THR A 398 27.38 17.15 43.60
C THR A 398 26.51 15.88 43.68
N ALA A 399 25.18 15.97 43.70
CA ALA A 399 24.28 14.80 43.68
C ALA A 399 24.10 14.16 42.28
N LYS A 400 24.53 14.84 41.21
CA LYS A 400 24.22 14.52 39.80
C LYS A 400 25.13 13.46 39.16
N ARG A 401 26.27 13.10 39.79
CA ARG A 401 27.31 12.22 39.19
C ARG A 401 26.97 10.71 39.25
N ARG A 402 26.33 10.23 40.34
CA ARG A 402 25.88 8.82 40.51
C ARG A 402 24.60 8.50 39.70
N ASN A 403 23.79 9.52 39.42
CA ASN A 403 22.61 9.43 38.57
C ASN A 403 22.94 9.41 37.06
N ARG A 404 24.17 9.77 36.65
CA ARG A 404 24.58 9.71 35.23
C ARG A 404 24.72 8.29 34.72
N ALA A 405 25.37 7.41 35.47
CA ALA A 405 25.50 6.01 35.07
C ALA A 405 24.12 5.35 34.97
N LYS A 406 23.20 5.65 35.89
CA LYS A 406 21.81 5.18 35.84
C LYS A 406 21.03 5.75 34.65
N ARG A 407 21.18 7.04 34.34
CA ARG A 407 20.54 7.67 33.16
C ARG A 407 21.10 7.14 31.85
N LEU A 408 22.42 7.00 31.75
CA LEU A 408 23.10 6.44 30.59
C LEU A 408 22.71 4.97 30.39
N LEU A 409 22.58 4.21 31.49
CA LEU A 409 22.07 2.86 31.46
C LEU A 409 20.64 2.83 30.90
N ILE A 410 19.73 3.71 31.38
CA ILE A 410 18.35 3.82 30.85
C ILE A 410 18.33 4.16 29.36
N VAL A 411 19.20 5.05 28.88
CA VAL A 411 19.31 5.38 27.45
C VAL A 411 19.78 4.17 26.66
N ILE A 412 20.88 3.54 27.07
CA ILE A 412 21.44 2.40 26.36
C ILE A 412 20.45 1.25 26.35
N THR A 413 19.75 0.98 27.47
CA THR A 413 18.75 -0.08 27.52
C THR A 413 17.53 0.26 26.68
N SER A 414 16.96 1.47 26.78
CA SER A 414 15.79 1.87 25.98
C SER A 414 16.06 1.85 24.47
N LEU A 415 17.20 2.39 24.03
CA LEU A 415 17.59 2.33 22.63
C LEU A 415 17.90 0.91 22.18
N SER A 416 18.62 0.11 22.98
CA SER A 416 18.85 -1.30 22.67
C SER A 416 17.55 -2.09 22.52
N ILE A 417 16.56 -1.82 23.37
CA ILE A 417 15.22 -2.43 23.27
C ILE A 417 14.50 -1.95 22.01
N ALA A 418 14.54 -0.65 21.68
CA ALA A 418 13.93 -0.13 20.46
C ALA A 418 14.55 -0.74 19.19
N PHE A 419 15.88 -0.82 19.12
CA PHE A 419 16.60 -1.45 18.02
C PHE A 419 16.33 -2.95 17.95
N GLY A 420 16.32 -3.64 19.09
CA GLY A 420 15.97 -5.07 19.17
C GLY A 420 14.55 -5.34 18.68
N LEU A 421 13.59 -4.51 19.11
CA LEU A 421 12.20 -4.60 18.66
C LEU A 421 12.07 -4.34 17.16
N LEU A 422 12.72 -3.29 16.64
CA LEU A 422 12.74 -3.00 15.21
C LEU A 422 13.35 -4.15 14.41
N PHE A 423 14.45 -4.72 14.87
CA PHE A 423 15.10 -5.87 14.23
C PHE A 423 14.19 -7.10 14.20
N VAL A 424 13.53 -7.41 15.32
CA VAL A 424 12.56 -8.52 15.39
C VAL A 424 11.41 -8.28 14.43
N LEU A 425 10.82 -7.07 14.40
CA LEU A 425 9.75 -6.74 13.47
C LEU A 425 10.20 -6.85 12.01
N LEU A 426 11.39 -6.36 11.66
CA LEU A 426 11.95 -6.51 10.30
C LEU A 426 12.20 -7.98 9.94
N ALA A 427 12.76 -8.77 10.87
CA ALA A 427 12.99 -10.19 10.65
C ALA A 427 11.67 -10.94 10.41
N VAL A 428 10.63 -10.63 11.19
CA VAL A 428 9.28 -11.17 11.00
C VAL A 428 8.67 -10.69 9.69
N PHE A 429 8.82 -9.40 9.35
CA PHE A 429 8.30 -8.81 8.12
C PHE A 429 8.91 -9.42 6.86
N TYR A 430 10.20 -9.77 6.86
CA TYR A 430 10.84 -10.45 5.72
C TYR A 430 10.80 -11.98 5.81
N SER A 431 10.27 -12.54 6.90
CA SER A 431 10.11 -13.99 7.02
C SER A 431 9.05 -14.51 6.05
N SER A 432 9.37 -15.63 5.40
CA SER A 432 8.49 -16.32 4.44
C SER A 432 7.35 -17.10 5.10
N ALA A 433 7.39 -17.25 6.43
CA ALA A 433 6.45 -18.12 7.15
C ALA A 433 5.02 -17.56 7.24
N GLY A 434 4.82 -16.25 7.06
CA GLY A 434 3.52 -15.60 7.26
C GLY A 434 3.04 -15.69 8.71
N LEU A 435 2.63 -14.56 9.29
CA LEU A 435 1.93 -14.61 10.58
C LEU A 435 0.43 -14.77 10.31
N ASP A 436 -0.02 -16.03 10.28
CA ASP A 436 -1.44 -16.33 10.20
C ASP A 436 -2.08 -16.08 11.57
N CYS A 437 -2.58 -14.86 11.77
CA CYS A 437 -3.29 -14.45 12.98
C CYS A 437 -4.74 -14.09 12.65
N PRO A 438 -5.68 -15.07 12.71
CA PRO A 438 -7.10 -14.83 12.40
C PRO A 438 -7.74 -13.78 13.31
N TYR A 439 -7.21 -13.64 14.54
CA TYR A 439 -7.77 -12.73 15.53
C TYR A 439 -7.17 -11.32 15.50
N CYS A 440 -6.09 -11.10 14.75
CA CYS A 440 -5.40 -9.81 14.70
C CYS A 440 -6.24 -8.75 13.97
N GLU A 441 -7.16 -9.14 13.09
CA GLU A 441 -8.09 -8.22 12.42
C GLU A 441 -9.12 -7.63 13.40
N TYR A 442 -9.59 -8.40 14.39
CA TYR A 442 -10.56 -7.93 15.39
C TYR A 442 -9.99 -6.88 16.33
N PHE A 443 -8.66 -6.84 16.46
CA PHE A 443 -7.99 -5.79 17.20
C PHE A 443 -8.18 -4.42 16.54
N ASN A 444 -8.22 -4.36 15.20
CA ASN A 444 -8.46 -3.11 14.47
C ASN A 444 -9.94 -2.85 14.19
N CYS A 445 -10.78 -3.89 14.06
CA CYS A 445 -12.19 -3.67 13.77
C CYS A 445 -13.07 -4.82 14.25
N ILE A 446 -14.09 -4.48 15.04
CA ILE A 446 -15.10 -5.44 15.50
C ILE A 446 -16.33 -5.31 14.58
N PRO A 447 -16.81 -6.41 13.97
CA PRO A 447 -17.95 -6.36 13.06
C PRO A 447 -19.27 -6.17 13.82
N TYR A 448 -19.58 -4.95 14.22
CA TYR A 448 -20.84 -4.61 14.90
C TYR A 448 -22.06 -4.80 13.98
N THR A 449 -21.88 -4.67 12.67
CA THR A 449 -22.88 -4.94 11.63
C THR A 449 -22.28 -5.83 10.53
N TYR A 450 -23.14 -6.53 9.78
CA TYR A 450 -22.73 -7.34 8.63
C TYR A 450 -22.01 -6.42 7.62
N HIS A 451 -20.77 -6.77 7.27
CA HIS A 451 -19.83 -5.99 6.42
C HIS A 451 -19.16 -4.74 7.02
N PHE A 452 -19.29 -4.46 8.32
CA PHE A 452 -18.67 -3.26 8.92
C PHE A 452 -17.14 -3.21 8.81
N CYS A 453 -16.50 -4.38 8.80
CA CYS A 453 -15.05 -4.55 8.79
C CYS A 453 -14.51 -5.19 7.50
N ASP A 454 -15.32 -5.25 6.43
CA ASP A 454 -14.94 -5.86 5.14
C ASP A 454 -14.04 -4.94 4.29
N ASN A 455 -13.01 -4.37 4.93
CA ASN A 455 -12.09 -3.39 4.32
C ASN A 455 -11.04 -4.03 3.39
N GLN A 456 -11.34 -5.20 2.79
CA GLN A 456 -10.45 -5.92 1.86
C GLN A 456 -10.62 -5.47 0.39
N GLY A 457 -11.39 -4.40 0.15
CA GLY A 457 -11.65 -3.85 -1.18
C GLY A 457 -13.02 -4.20 -1.75
N LEU A 458 -13.18 -3.98 -3.06
CA LEU A 458 -14.43 -4.26 -3.79
C LEU A 458 -14.79 -5.76 -3.68
N ARG A 459 -15.97 -6.06 -3.13
CA ARG A 459 -16.57 -7.41 -3.23
C ARG A 459 -17.56 -7.44 -4.39
N LEU A 460 -17.38 -8.42 -5.28
CA LEU A 460 -18.29 -8.69 -6.39
C LEU A 460 -19.34 -9.72 -5.96
N LYS A 461 -20.62 -9.49 -6.29
CA LYS A 461 -21.74 -10.38 -5.93
C LYS A 461 -21.71 -11.73 -6.66
N THR A 462 -21.18 -11.72 -7.88
CA THR A 462 -21.02 -12.91 -8.72
C THR A 462 -19.73 -12.74 -9.51
N TRP A 463 -18.80 -13.69 -9.34
CA TRP A 463 -17.63 -13.76 -10.20
C TRP A 463 -18.08 -14.07 -11.62
N LEU A 464 -17.58 -13.33 -12.62
CA LEU A 464 -17.59 -13.83 -13.99
C LEU A 464 -16.82 -15.16 -14.02
N PRO A 465 -17.36 -16.25 -14.58
CA PRO A 465 -16.54 -17.43 -14.81
C PRO A 465 -15.40 -17.06 -15.79
N ILE A 466 -14.22 -17.65 -15.58
CA ILE A 466 -13.03 -17.52 -16.44
C ILE A 466 -13.26 -18.27 -17.75
#